data_AF-A0A936MD49-F1
#
_entry.id   AF-A0A936MD49-F1
#
_cell.length_a   1.000
_cell.length_b   1.000
_cell.length_c   1.000
_cell.angle_alpha   90.00
_cell.angle_beta   90.00
_cell.angle_gamma   90.00
#
_symmetry.space_group_name_H-M   'P 1'
#
loop_
_entity.id
_entity.type
_entity.pdbx_description
1 polymer ?
#
loop_
_entity_poly.entity_id
_entity_poly.type
_entity_poly.pdbx_seq_one_letter_code
_entity_poly.pdbx_strand_id
1 'polypeptide(L)'
;MPLDPDIKVSDVIATIALLISVLSAIYARGQRAAADRANAIAVRESRRPLRLQVFQSMHHFSKYCSTYWTLYHMGEVTRSRELTERIDTFKWEIEQQGHLDMPDVEEKAKAFVNGAWKLQRLIDRIAGGQNNPHDRDYATAEENVEGLIDWFGKENRELKTLFQPYLAAA
;
A
#
# COMPACT_ATOMS: atom_id res chain seq x y z
N MET A 1 -13.18 25.44 72.61
CA MET A 1 -12.93 24.94 71.25
C MET A 1 -11.52 24.38 71.24
N PRO A 2 -11.31 23.07 71.42
CA PRO A 2 -10.00 22.48 71.24
C PRO A 2 -9.95 21.75 69.90
N LEU A 3 -9.05 22.19 69.02
CA LEU A 3 -8.56 21.37 67.92
C LEU A 3 -7.53 20.41 68.55
N ASP A 4 -7.85 19.12 68.61
CA ASP A 4 -6.90 18.06 68.97
C ASP A 4 -5.70 18.11 68.01
N PRO A 5 -4.45 18.20 68.48
CA PRO A 5 -3.29 18.06 67.63
C PRO A 5 -2.51 16.81 68.04
N ASP A 6 -3.15 15.64 68.05
CA ASP A 6 -2.42 14.38 68.20
C ASP A 6 -2.30 13.70 66.83
N ILE A 7 -1.72 14.44 65.88
CA ILE A 7 -1.31 13.89 64.58
C ILE A 7 -0.17 12.92 64.87
N LYS A 8 -0.48 11.62 64.90
CA LYS A 8 0.54 10.59 65.08
C LYS A 8 1.46 10.61 63.87
N VAL A 9 2.76 10.44 64.08
CA VAL A 9 3.77 10.35 63.01
C VAL A 9 3.36 9.33 61.93
N SER A 10 2.64 8.29 62.32
CA SER A 10 2.01 7.31 61.42
C SER A 10 1.04 7.93 60.41
N ASP A 11 0.23 8.91 60.80
CA ASP A 11 -0.76 9.56 59.93
C ASP A 11 -0.06 10.47 58.90
N VAL A 12 1.06 11.10 59.29
CA VAL A 12 1.90 11.88 58.38
C VAL A 12 2.56 10.97 57.34
N ILE A 13 3.12 9.83 57.78
CA ILE A 13 3.74 8.84 56.88
C ILE A 13 2.69 8.26 55.91
N ALA A 14 1.49 7.93 56.40
CA ALA A 14 0.39 7.43 55.58
C ALA A 14 -0.04 8.47 54.52
N THR A 15 -0.12 9.74 54.91
CA THR A 15 -0.48 10.84 54.00
C THR A 15 0.59 11.04 52.92
N ILE A 16 1.88 10.98 53.27
CA ILE A 16 2.98 11.07 52.31
C ILE A 16 2.99 9.87 51.36
N ALA A 17 2.79 8.65 51.87
CA ALA A 17 2.72 7.44 51.05
C ALA A 17 1.55 7.50 50.05
N LEU A 18 0.39 8.03 50.47
CA LEU A 18 -0.75 8.27 49.59
C LEU A 18 -0.39 9.25 48.47
N LEU A 19 0.26 10.37 48.79
CA LEU A 19 0.69 11.37 47.80
C LEU A 19 1.69 10.80 46.80
N ILE A 20 2.69 10.03 47.25
CA ILE A 20 3.65 9.35 46.38
C ILE A 20 2.96 8.34 45.47
N SER A 21 2.00 7.57 46.00
CA SER A 21 1.22 6.62 45.21
C SER A 21 0.39 7.32 44.13
N VAL A 22 -0.27 8.43 44.45
CA VAL A 22 -1.06 9.22 43.49
C VAL A 22 -0.17 9.81 42.41
N LEU A 23 0.98 10.41 42.78
CA LEU A 23 1.94 10.94 41.82
C LEU A 23 2.50 9.85 40.89
N SER A 24 2.82 8.68 41.44
CA SER A 24 3.32 7.53 40.68
C SER A 24 2.26 7.02 39.69
N ALA A 25 0.99 6.96 40.10
CA ALA A 25 -0.10 6.55 39.24
C ALA A 25 -0.35 7.54 38.08
N ILE A 26 -0.25 8.85 38.34
CA ILE A 26 -0.36 9.89 37.30
C ILE A 26 0.79 9.77 36.31
N TYR A 27 2.02 9.61 36.81
CA TYR A 27 3.21 9.47 35.95
C TYR A 27 3.16 8.20 35.11
N ALA A 28 2.74 7.07 35.69
CA ALA A 28 2.56 5.81 34.98
C ALA A 28 1.49 5.90 33.87
N ARG A 29 0.39 6.63 34.09
CA ARG A 29 -0.60 6.90 33.03
C ARG A 29 -0.02 7.76 31.91
N GLY A 30 0.74 8.80 32.26
CA GLY A 30 1.43 9.65 31.27
C GLY A 30 2.43 8.86 30.43
N GLN A 31 3.21 7.98 31.06
CA GLN A 31 4.16 7.11 30.36
C GLN A 31 3.48 6.09 29.45
N ARG A 32 2.35 5.49 29.87
CA ARG A 32 1.57 4.61 28.99
C ARG A 32 1.05 5.34 27.76
N ALA A 33 0.46 6.51 27.93
CA ALA A 33 -0.02 7.31 26.80
C ALA A 33 1.13 7.76 25.87
N ALA A 34 2.30 8.07 26.42
CA ALA A 34 3.49 8.38 25.62
C ALA A 34 4.03 7.15 24.87
N ALA A 35 4.05 5.99 25.51
CA ALA A 35 4.47 4.72 24.90
C ALA A 35 3.52 4.27 23.79
N ASP A 36 2.20 4.42 23.98
CA ASP A 36 1.20 4.11 22.96
C ASP A 36 1.37 5.00 21.72
N ARG A 37 1.61 6.30 21.93
CA ARG A 37 1.91 7.23 20.84
C ARG A 37 3.23 6.88 20.13
N ALA A 38 4.27 6.56 20.89
CA ALA A 38 5.56 6.17 20.33
C ALA A 38 5.45 4.87 19.52
N ASN A 39 4.69 3.88 20.00
CA ASN A 39 4.42 2.64 19.27
C ASN A 39 3.63 2.90 17.98
N ALA A 40 2.60 3.75 18.02
CA ALA A 40 1.84 4.10 16.82
C ALA A 40 2.72 4.79 15.75
N ILE A 41 3.62 5.69 16.18
CA ILE A 41 4.59 6.34 15.29
C ILE A 41 5.58 5.31 14.75
N ALA A 42 6.15 4.45 15.60
CA ALA A 42 7.12 3.42 15.21
C ALA A 42 6.53 2.41 14.21
N VAL A 43 5.27 1.98 14.42
CA VAL A 43 4.56 1.09 13.48
C VAL A 43 4.29 1.80 12.15
N ARG A 44 3.95 3.09 12.17
CA ARG A 44 3.74 3.86 10.94
C ARG A 44 5.04 4.06 10.16
N GLU A 45 6.12 4.41 10.85
CA GLU A 45 7.44 4.63 10.23
C GLU A 45 8.03 3.32 9.70
N SER A 46 7.85 2.20 10.40
CA SER A 46 8.35 0.90 9.95
C SER A 46 7.65 0.38 8.69
N ARG A 47 6.38 0.74 8.48
CA ARG A 47 5.59 0.36 7.29
C ARG A 47 5.88 1.22 6.06
N ARG A 48 6.35 2.46 6.25
CA ARG A 48 6.65 3.40 5.16
C ARG A 48 7.58 2.82 4.08
N PRO A 49 8.73 2.18 4.40
CA PRO A 49 9.59 1.58 3.36
C PRO A 49 8.90 0.47 2.59
N LEU A 50 8.08 -0.38 3.24
CA LEU A 50 7.33 -1.45 2.58
C LEU A 50 6.28 -0.87 1.62
N ARG A 51 5.55 0.17 2.06
CA ARG A 51 4.59 0.89 1.21
C ARG A 51 5.27 1.54 0.00
N LEU A 52 6.48 2.06 0.17
CA LEU A 52 7.27 2.61 -0.93
C LEU A 52 7.71 1.53 -1.93
N GLN A 53 8.06 0.33 -1.47
CA GLN A 53 8.37 -0.80 -2.35
C GLN A 53 7.15 -1.22 -3.16
N VAL A 54 5.96 -1.25 -2.54
CA VAL A 54 4.70 -1.52 -3.25
C VAL A 54 4.42 -0.44 -4.30
N PHE A 55 4.61 0.83 -3.98
CA PHE A 55 4.51 1.94 -4.95
C PHE A 55 5.44 1.73 -6.15
N GLN A 56 6.72 1.44 -5.90
CA GLN A 56 7.71 1.21 -6.95
C GLN A 56 7.34 0.02 -7.84
N SER A 57 6.90 -1.08 -7.23
CA SER A 57 6.48 -2.30 -7.94
C SER A 57 5.29 -2.01 -8.85
N MET A 58 4.25 -1.35 -8.33
CA MET A 58 3.07 -0.94 -9.11
C MET A 58 3.42 0.03 -10.24
N HIS A 59 4.29 1.01 -9.97
CA HIS A 59 4.71 2.00 -10.95
C HIS A 59 5.51 1.36 -12.09
N HIS A 60 6.46 0.48 -11.77
CA HIS A 60 7.25 -0.26 -12.76
C HIS A 60 6.38 -1.22 -13.58
N PHE A 61 5.48 -1.94 -12.93
CA PHE A 61 4.58 -2.87 -13.59
C PHE A 61 3.64 -2.15 -14.57
N SER A 62 2.98 -1.08 -14.11
CA SER A 62 2.09 -0.29 -14.95
C SER A 62 2.83 0.35 -16.14
N LYS A 63 4.05 0.88 -15.89
CA LYS A 63 4.90 1.41 -16.97
C LYS A 63 5.21 0.35 -18.02
N TYR A 64 5.64 -0.82 -17.58
CA TYR A 64 5.93 -1.94 -18.47
C TYR A 64 4.74 -2.31 -19.34
N CYS A 65 3.55 -2.45 -18.75
CA CYS A 65 2.32 -2.73 -19.49
C CYS A 65 1.96 -1.63 -20.50
N SER A 66 2.15 -0.36 -20.14
CA SER A 66 1.89 0.78 -21.05
C SER A 66 2.87 0.84 -22.24
N THR A 67 4.07 0.27 -22.12
CA THR A 67 5.05 0.25 -23.22
C THR A 67 5.07 -1.08 -23.97
N TYR A 68 4.34 -2.09 -23.51
CA TYR A 68 4.49 -3.47 -23.95
C TYR A 68 4.25 -3.65 -25.45
N TRP A 69 3.21 -3.01 -26.00
CA TRP A 69 2.86 -3.13 -27.42
C TRP A 69 3.89 -2.50 -28.34
N THR A 70 4.49 -1.39 -27.92
CA THR A 70 5.64 -0.80 -28.62
C THR A 70 6.81 -1.77 -28.64
N LEU A 71 7.16 -2.34 -27.48
CA LEU A 71 8.25 -3.33 -27.37
C LEU A 71 7.96 -4.58 -28.22
N TYR A 72 6.69 -4.99 -28.30
CA TYR A 72 6.25 -6.14 -29.08
C TYR A 72 6.46 -5.89 -30.59
N HIS A 73 6.03 -4.73 -31.10
CA HIS A 73 6.25 -4.35 -32.50
C HIS A 73 7.72 -4.12 -32.84
N MET A 74 8.53 -3.71 -31.87
CA MET A 74 9.99 -3.58 -32.03
C MET A 74 10.72 -4.93 -32.00
N GLY A 75 10.02 -6.03 -31.67
CA GLY A 75 10.61 -7.36 -31.53
C GLY A 75 11.48 -7.53 -30.28
N GLU A 76 11.44 -6.57 -29.34
CA GLU A 76 12.16 -6.66 -28.06
C GLU A 76 11.52 -7.66 -27.11
N VAL A 77 10.19 -7.83 -27.21
CA VAL A 77 9.44 -8.88 -26.51
C VAL A 77 8.77 -9.77 -27.55
N THR A 78 9.07 -11.07 -27.52
CA THR A 78 8.72 -11.95 -28.66
C THR A 78 7.37 -12.62 -28.49
N ARG A 79 6.86 -12.74 -27.25
CA ARG A 79 5.59 -13.42 -26.91
C ARG A 79 5.02 -12.93 -25.59
N SER A 80 3.77 -13.26 -25.35
CA SER A 80 3.07 -13.09 -24.06
C SER A 80 3.73 -13.75 -22.85
N ARG A 81 4.68 -14.68 -23.03
CA ARG A 81 5.36 -15.40 -21.94
C ARG A 81 6.03 -14.43 -20.95
N GLU A 82 6.69 -13.40 -21.46
CA GLU A 82 7.37 -12.39 -20.63
C GLU A 82 6.36 -11.57 -19.84
N LEU A 83 5.21 -11.23 -20.45
CA LEU A 83 4.12 -10.55 -19.75
C LEU A 83 3.55 -11.43 -18.64
N THR A 84 3.36 -12.73 -18.88
CA THR A 84 2.91 -13.68 -17.86
C THR A 84 3.88 -13.77 -16.69
N GLU A 85 5.18 -13.93 -16.96
CA GLU A 85 6.21 -13.98 -15.93
C GLU A 85 6.28 -12.67 -15.13
N ARG A 86 6.07 -11.53 -15.81
CA ARG A 86 6.01 -10.23 -15.15
C ARG A 86 4.76 -10.05 -14.28
N ILE A 87 3.61 -10.58 -14.69
CA ILE A 87 2.39 -10.61 -13.88
C ILE A 87 2.63 -11.42 -12.61
N ASP A 88 3.20 -12.62 -12.73
CA ASP A 88 3.45 -13.50 -11.58
C ASP A 88 4.46 -12.88 -10.61
N THR A 89 5.53 -12.28 -11.15
CA THR A 89 6.52 -11.52 -10.37
C THR A 89 5.85 -10.37 -9.61
N PHE A 90 5.00 -9.58 -10.28
CA PHE A 90 4.30 -8.47 -9.64
C PHE A 90 3.36 -8.93 -8.52
N LYS A 91 2.60 -10.02 -8.74
CA LYS A 91 1.74 -10.59 -7.70
C LYS A 91 2.56 -11.00 -6.48
N TRP A 92 3.66 -11.70 -6.70
CA TRP A 92 4.56 -12.12 -5.64
C TRP A 92 5.16 -10.92 -4.89
N GLU A 93 5.66 -9.90 -5.61
CA GLU A 93 6.21 -8.66 -5.03
C GLU A 93 5.22 -7.96 -4.10
N ILE A 94 3.92 -7.97 -4.43
CA ILE A 94 2.86 -7.40 -3.59
C ILE A 94 2.54 -8.31 -2.39
N GLU A 95 2.39 -9.61 -2.61
CA GLU A 95 2.04 -10.59 -1.57
C GLU A 95 3.11 -10.70 -0.47
N GLN A 96 4.39 -10.61 -0.84
CA GLN A 96 5.51 -10.69 0.10
C GLN A 96 5.50 -9.59 1.17
N GLN A 97 4.89 -8.44 0.88
CA GLN A 97 4.90 -7.28 1.77
C GLN A 97 3.86 -7.41 2.90
N GLY A 98 2.95 -8.37 2.81
CA GLY A 98 1.88 -8.60 3.77
C GLY A 98 0.82 -7.50 3.77
N HIS A 99 -0.04 -7.49 4.80
CA HIS A 99 -1.10 -6.49 4.92
C HIS A 99 -0.54 -5.15 5.41
N LEU A 100 -0.56 -4.14 4.54
CA LEU A 100 -0.01 -2.81 4.81
C LEU A 100 -1.08 -1.76 5.18
N ASP A 101 -2.31 -2.20 5.40
CA ASP A 101 -3.51 -1.38 5.64
C ASP A 101 -3.72 -0.33 4.53
N MET A 102 -3.69 -0.78 3.26
CA MET A 102 -3.89 0.06 2.07
C MET A 102 -4.95 -0.55 1.14
N PRO A 103 -6.24 -0.59 1.55
CA PRO A 103 -7.28 -1.31 0.81
C PRO A 103 -7.45 -0.81 -0.64
N ASP A 104 -7.42 0.50 -0.86
CA ASP A 104 -7.53 1.09 -2.20
C ASP A 104 -6.36 0.67 -3.12
N VAL A 105 -5.17 0.51 -2.54
CA VAL A 105 -3.96 0.06 -3.25
C VAL A 105 -4.06 -1.43 -3.58
N GLU A 106 -4.58 -2.25 -2.67
CA GLU A 106 -4.80 -3.68 -2.91
C GLU A 106 -5.83 -3.91 -4.02
N GLU A 107 -6.92 -3.15 -4.04
CA GLU A 107 -7.90 -3.17 -5.15
C GLU A 107 -7.25 -2.75 -6.46
N LYS A 108 -6.42 -1.71 -6.43
CA LYS A 108 -5.72 -1.23 -7.62
C LYS A 108 -4.71 -2.25 -8.16
N ALA A 109 -3.99 -2.94 -7.30
CA ALA A 109 -3.08 -4.01 -7.68
C ALA A 109 -3.83 -5.16 -8.37
N LYS A 110 -5.01 -5.55 -7.86
CA LYS A 110 -5.88 -6.54 -8.52
C LYS A 110 -6.35 -6.05 -9.89
N ALA A 111 -6.71 -4.77 -10.02
CA ALA A 111 -7.08 -4.18 -11.30
C ALA A 111 -5.93 -4.23 -12.30
N PHE A 112 -4.69 -3.95 -11.88
CA PHE A 112 -3.50 -4.03 -12.72
C PHE A 112 -3.25 -5.45 -13.22
N VAL A 113 -3.32 -6.45 -12.34
CA VAL A 113 -3.20 -7.87 -12.71
C VAL A 113 -4.25 -8.27 -13.74
N ASN A 114 -5.51 -7.89 -13.51
CA ASN A 114 -6.60 -8.19 -14.43
C ASN A 114 -6.42 -7.50 -15.79
N GLY A 115 -6.00 -6.24 -15.80
CA GLY A 115 -5.69 -5.49 -17.03
C GLY A 115 -4.56 -6.14 -17.82
N ALA A 116 -3.52 -6.60 -17.13
CA ALA A 116 -2.37 -7.25 -17.77
C ALA A 116 -2.73 -8.62 -18.35
N TRP A 117 -3.58 -9.40 -17.67
CA TRP A 117 -4.13 -10.63 -18.26
C TRP A 117 -5.01 -10.38 -19.49
N LYS A 118 -5.80 -9.29 -19.49
CA LYS A 118 -6.57 -8.90 -20.69
C LYS A 118 -5.63 -8.54 -21.84
N LEU A 119 -4.60 -7.75 -21.56
CA LEU A 119 -3.57 -7.39 -22.53
C LEU A 119 -2.89 -8.63 -23.13
N GLN A 120 -2.46 -9.56 -22.26
CA GLN A 120 -1.85 -10.84 -22.64
C GLN A 120 -2.73 -11.63 -23.63
N ARG A 121 -4.03 -11.77 -23.31
CA ARG A 121 -4.98 -12.53 -24.14
C ARG A 121 -5.26 -11.86 -25.48
N LEU A 122 -5.33 -10.53 -25.51
CA LEU A 122 -5.53 -9.79 -26.76
C LEU A 122 -4.32 -9.95 -27.68
N ILE A 123 -3.10 -9.86 -27.15
CA ILE A 123 -1.87 -10.02 -27.92
C ILE A 123 -1.76 -11.43 -28.49
N ASP A 124 -2.03 -12.47 -27.69
CA ASP A 124 -2.06 -13.85 -28.18
C ASP A 124 -3.09 -14.06 -29.29
N ARG A 125 -4.26 -13.42 -29.15
CA ARG A 125 -5.34 -13.50 -30.13
C ARG A 125 -4.93 -12.83 -31.45
N ILE A 126 -4.33 -11.65 -31.40
CA ILE A 126 -3.81 -10.92 -32.58
C ILE A 126 -2.72 -11.76 -33.25
N ALA A 127 -1.78 -12.32 -32.48
CA ALA A 127 -0.75 -13.21 -33.00
C ALA A 127 -1.33 -14.48 -33.65
N GLY A 128 -2.49 -14.96 -33.17
CA GLY A 128 -3.26 -16.05 -33.76
C GLY A 128 -4.13 -15.65 -34.97
N GLY A 129 -4.05 -14.41 -35.46
CA GLY A 129 -4.79 -13.92 -36.62
C GLY A 129 -6.25 -13.53 -36.34
N GLN A 130 -6.63 -13.39 -35.07
CA GLN A 130 -7.97 -12.99 -34.67
C GLN A 130 -7.96 -11.52 -34.18
N ASN A 131 -8.67 -10.62 -34.87
CA ASN A 131 -8.71 -9.20 -34.49
C ASN A 131 -10.05 -8.77 -33.86
N ASN A 132 -10.82 -9.72 -33.32
CA ASN A 132 -12.08 -9.41 -32.68
C ASN A 132 -11.84 -8.78 -31.30
N PRO A 133 -12.51 -7.66 -30.98
CA PRO A 133 -12.33 -6.97 -29.70
C PRO A 133 -12.79 -7.85 -28.53
N HIS A 134 -12.21 -7.63 -27.35
CA HIS A 134 -12.70 -8.27 -26.12
C HIS A 134 -13.79 -7.40 -25.47
N ASP A 135 -13.65 -6.09 -25.57
CA ASP A 135 -14.61 -5.10 -25.08
C ASP A 135 -15.40 -4.49 -26.25
N ARG A 136 -16.72 -4.34 -26.07
CA ARG A 136 -17.64 -3.90 -27.13
C ARG A 136 -17.43 -2.44 -27.52
N ASP A 137 -16.74 -1.67 -26.69
CA ASP A 137 -16.44 -0.26 -26.92
C ASP A 137 -15.35 -0.06 -28.00
N TYR A 138 -14.65 -1.12 -28.40
CA TYR A 138 -13.61 -1.08 -29.43
C TYR A 138 -14.03 -1.84 -30.69
N ALA A 139 -13.58 -1.37 -31.86
CA ALA A 139 -13.88 -2.03 -33.13
C ALA A 139 -12.95 -3.24 -33.38
N THR A 140 -11.73 -3.19 -32.87
CA THR A 140 -10.71 -4.23 -33.09
C THR A 140 -10.00 -4.65 -31.80
N ALA A 141 -9.32 -5.80 -31.82
CA ALA A 141 -8.47 -6.23 -30.72
C ALA A 141 -7.28 -5.28 -30.52
N GLU A 142 -6.74 -4.73 -31.60
CA GLU A 142 -5.65 -3.74 -31.57
C GLU A 142 -6.07 -2.44 -30.88
N GLU A 143 -7.22 -1.87 -31.25
CA GLU A 143 -7.78 -0.70 -30.56
C GLU A 143 -8.02 -0.99 -29.06
N ASN A 144 -8.48 -2.20 -28.74
CA ASN A 144 -8.66 -2.61 -27.35
C ASN A 144 -7.32 -2.68 -26.58
N VAL A 145 -6.24 -3.11 -27.25
CA VAL A 145 -4.88 -3.12 -26.69
C VAL A 145 -4.40 -1.69 -26.43
N GLU A 146 -4.59 -0.79 -27.40
CA GLU A 146 -4.25 0.64 -27.25
C GLU A 146 -5.00 1.27 -26.08
N GLY A 147 -6.31 1.00 -25.95
CA GLY A 147 -7.11 1.46 -24.83
C GLY A 147 -6.61 0.96 -23.47
N LEU A 148 -6.15 -0.31 -23.39
CA LEU A 148 -5.55 -0.85 -22.18
C LEU A 148 -4.19 -0.20 -21.85
N ILE A 149 -3.39 0.10 -22.86
CA ILE A 149 -2.10 0.79 -22.71
C ILE A 149 -2.31 2.21 -22.18
N ASP A 150 -3.24 2.94 -22.78
CA ASP A 150 -3.60 4.29 -22.35
C ASP A 150 -4.14 4.29 -20.93
N TRP A 151 -4.96 3.29 -20.59
CA TRP A 151 -5.40 3.07 -19.23
C TRP A 151 -4.22 2.87 -18.28
N PHE A 152 -3.30 1.94 -18.55
CA PHE A 152 -2.10 1.77 -17.72
C PHE A 152 -1.28 3.06 -17.60
N GLY A 153 -1.06 3.78 -18.70
CA GLY A 153 -0.34 5.05 -18.71
C GLY A 153 -1.02 6.16 -17.90
N LYS A 154 -2.35 6.22 -17.90
CA LYS A 154 -3.14 7.10 -17.02
C LYS A 154 -2.97 6.69 -15.57
N GLU A 155 -3.19 5.40 -15.27
CA GLU A 155 -3.14 4.89 -13.91
C GLU A 155 -1.76 5.04 -13.27
N ASN A 156 -0.69 4.88 -14.06
CA ASN A 156 0.66 5.11 -13.60
C ASN A 156 0.87 6.54 -13.06
N ARG A 157 0.34 7.54 -13.77
CA ARG A 157 0.40 8.95 -13.34
C ARG A 157 -0.40 9.20 -12.06
N GLU A 158 -1.51 8.48 -11.88
CA GLU A 158 -2.42 8.62 -10.74
C GLU A 158 -1.94 7.86 -9.49
N LEU A 159 -1.00 6.91 -9.63
CA LEU A 159 -0.44 6.16 -8.49
C LEU A 159 0.12 7.07 -7.40
N LYS A 160 0.76 8.20 -7.75
CA LYS A 160 1.31 9.12 -6.76
C LYS A 160 0.21 9.66 -5.84
N THR A 161 -0.96 10.00 -6.40
CA THR A 161 -2.11 10.49 -5.65
C THR A 161 -2.68 9.39 -4.76
N LEU A 162 -2.77 8.16 -5.28
CA LEU A 162 -3.24 7.00 -4.53
C LEU A 162 -2.37 6.70 -3.29
N PHE A 163 -1.05 6.83 -3.43
CA PHE A 163 -0.10 6.53 -2.34
C PHE A 163 0.14 7.71 -1.39
N GLN A 164 -0.26 8.93 -1.76
CA GLN A 164 -0.07 10.13 -0.95
C GLN A 164 -0.54 9.98 0.52
N PRO A 165 -1.75 9.48 0.84
CA PRO A 165 -2.19 9.35 2.22
C PRO A 165 -1.33 8.35 3.04
N TYR A 166 -0.67 7.41 2.36
CA TYR A 166 0.09 6.34 2.99
C TYR A 166 1.60 6.66 3.14
N LEU A 167 2.12 7.57 2.31
CA LEU A 167 3.55 7.93 2.23
C LEU A 167 3.88 9.35 2.71
N ALA A 168 2.89 10.24 2.84
CA ALA A 168 3.12 11.59 3.36
C ALA A 168 3.68 11.53 4.78
N ALA A 169 4.82 12.23 4.99
CA ALA A 169 5.33 12.51 6.31
C ALA A 169 4.35 13.44 7.03
N ALA A 170 4.16 13.22 8.34
CA ALA A 170 3.39 14.12 9.20
C ALA A 170 4.12 15.46 9.37
#